data_AF-A0A3A6N3A6-F1
#
_entry.id   AF-A0A3A6N3A6-F1
#
_cell.length_a   1.000
_cell.length_b   1.000
_cell.length_c   1.000
_cell.angle_alpha   90.00
_cell.angle_beta   90.00
_cell.angle_gamma   90.00
#
_symmetry.space_group_name_H-M   'P 1'
#
loop_
_entity.id
_entity.type
_entity.pdbx_description
1 polymer ?
#
loop_
_entity_poly.entity_id
_entity_poly.type
_entity_poly.pdbx_seq_one_letter_code
_entity_poly.pdbx_strand_id
1 'polypeptide(L)' 'MKCAFDEMMLSQYLEKDLDAETMERITGHIRECPLCRKEVERLKTAVRIIRSLEEVAPPRNYLESVGGNLKKSSAPNSED' A
#
# COMPACT_ATOMS: atom_id res chain seq x y z
N MET A 1 -7.04 5.66 -27.71
CA MET A 1 -6.10 6.24 -26.72
C MET A 1 -5.11 5.16 -26.30
N LYS A 2 -3.84 5.50 -26.07
CA LYS A 2 -2.85 4.57 -25.50
C LYS A 2 -2.93 4.66 -23.96
N CYS A 3 -3.13 3.56 -23.21
CA CYS A 3 -2.93 3.59 -21.73
C CYS A 3 -1.45 3.92 -21.49
N ALA A 4 -1.21 4.78 -20.50
CA ALA A 4 0.14 5.25 -20.16
C ALA A 4 0.61 4.77 -18.78
N PHE A 5 -0.20 3.98 -18.08
CA PHE A 5 0.05 3.53 -16.71
C PHE A 5 0.11 2.02 -16.66
N ASP A 6 1.11 1.51 -15.98
CA ASP A 6 1.27 0.09 -15.68
C ASP A 6 0.60 -0.26 -14.34
N GLU A 7 0.59 -1.56 -14.02
CA GLU A 7 -0.01 -2.08 -12.79
C GLU A 7 0.64 -1.51 -11.52
N MET A 8 1.96 -1.27 -11.55
CA MET A 8 2.70 -0.72 -10.42
C MET A 8 2.24 0.69 -10.08
N MET A 9 2.16 1.57 -11.08
CA MET A 9 1.67 2.95 -10.89
C MET A 9 0.21 2.97 -10.41
N LEU A 10 -0.63 2.06 -10.90
CA LEU A 10 -2.02 1.97 -10.43
C LEU A 10 -2.13 1.43 -8.99
N SER A 11 -1.20 0.58 -8.55
CA SER A 11 -1.09 0.16 -7.16
C SER A 11 -0.66 1.31 -6.24
N GLN A 12 0.40 2.04 -6.62
CA GLN A 12 0.88 3.22 -5.88
C GLN A 12 -0.21 4.31 -5.78
N TYR A 13 -0.99 4.49 -6.86
CA TYR A 13 -2.16 5.37 -6.85
C TYR A 13 -3.19 4.99 -5.77
N LEU A 14 -3.45 3.69 -5.58
CA LEU A 14 -4.38 3.22 -4.54
C LEU A 14 -3.84 3.43 -3.12
N GLU A 15 -2.53 3.33 -2.96
CA GLU A 15 -1.83 3.56 -1.69
C GLU A 15 -1.65 5.06 -1.40
N LYS A 16 -1.93 5.93 -2.37
CA LYS A 16 -1.65 7.38 -2.36
C LYS A 16 -0.16 7.68 -2.18
N ASP A 17 0.69 6.82 -2.72
CA ASP A 17 2.16 6.91 -2.65
C ASP A 17 2.76 7.52 -3.93
N LEU A 18 2.11 8.56 -4.44
CA LEU A 18 2.53 9.28 -5.64
C LEU A 18 2.44 10.78 -5.37
N ASP A 19 3.22 11.58 -6.09
CA ASP A 19 3.11 13.02 -6.05
C ASP A 19 1.72 13.50 -6.55
N ALA A 20 1.35 14.72 -6.16
CA ALA A 20 0.03 15.28 -6.45
C ALA A 20 -0.27 15.40 -7.96
N GLU A 21 0.74 15.74 -8.77
CA GLU A 21 0.59 15.90 -10.22
C GLU A 21 0.30 14.54 -10.87
N THR A 22 1.05 13.51 -10.49
CA THR A 22 0.85 12.14 -10.96
C THR A 22 -0.51 11.59 -10.52
N MET A 23 -0.94 11.86 -9.28
CA MET A 23 -2.27 11.48 -8.78
C MET A 23 -3.40 12.10 -9.60
N GLU A 24 -3.28 13.38 -9.96
CA GLU A 24 -4.28 14.07 -10.78
C GLU A 24 -4.32 13.51 -12.21
N ARG A 25 -3.15 13.29 -12.82
CA ARG A 25 -3.02 12.73 -14.17
C ARG A 25 -3.66 11.34 -14.27
N ILE A 26 -3.41 10.47 -13.29
CA ILE A 26 -4.02 9.13 -13.21
C ILE A 26 -5.54 9.24 -12.99
N THR A 27 -5.98 10.14 -12.11
CA THR A 27 -7.42 10.37 -11.85
C THR A 27 -8.16 10.81 -13.10
N GLY A 28 -7.60 11.74 -13.88
CA GLY A 28 -8.14 12.15 -15.17
C GLY A 28 -8.22 10.98 -16.15
N HIS A 29 -7.15 10.19 -16.25
CA HIS A 29 -7.11 9.05 -17.16
C HIS A 29 -8.12 7.95 -16.82
N ILE A 30 -8.31 7.61 -15.55
CA ILE A 30 -9.27 6.58 -15.10
C ILE A 30 -10.72 6.97 -15.45
N ARG A 31 -11.03 8.27 -15.52
CA ARG A 31 -12.36 8.76 -15.95
C ARG A 31 -12.62 8.47 -17.42
N GLU A 32 -11.59 8.45 -18.25
CA GLU A 32 -11.73 8.30 -19.71
C GLU A 32 -11.36 6.91 -20.23
N CYS A 33 -10.52 6.17 -19.49
CA CYS A 33 -9.99 4.88 -19.93
C CYS A 33 -10.63 3.70 -19.17
N PRO A 34 -11.49 2.89 -19.82
CA PRO A 34 -12.15 1.77 -19.16
C PRO A 34 -11.19 0.66 -18.75
N LEU A 35 -10.06 0.49 -19.45
CA LEU A 35 -9.04 -0.51 -19.11
C LEU A 35 -8.36 -0.17 -17.78
N CYS A 36 -7.77 1.02 -17.71
CA CYS A 36 -7.08 1.50 -16.52
C CYS A 36 -8.09 1.64 -15.33
N ARG A 37 -9.37 1.96 -15.57
CA ARG A 37 -10.44 1.90 -14.54
C ARG A 37 -10.71 0.48 -14.02
N LYS A 38 -10.88 -0.49 -14.93
CA LYS A 38 -11.11 -1.90 -14.56
C LYS A 38 -9.97 -2.44 -13.72
N GLU A 39 -8.74 -2.05 -14.03
CA GLU A 39 -7.55 -2.49 -13.32
C GLU A 39 -7.50 -1.96 -11.88
N VAL A 40 -7.81 -0.68 -11.69
CA VAL A 40 -7.95 -0.08 -10.35
C VAL A 40 -9.04 -0.78 -9.54
N GLU A 41 -10.18 -1.10 -10.13
CA GLU A 41 -11.25 -1.84 -9.42
C GLU A 41 -10.85 -3.29 -9.09
N ARG A 42 -10.07 -3.95 -9.96
CA ARG A 42 -9.49 -5.28 -9.69
C ARG A 42 -8.59 -5.24 -8.45
N LEU A 43 -7.66 -4.28 -8.40
CA LEU A 43 -6.74 -4.10 -7.28
C LEU A 43 -7.49 -3.74 -5.98
N LYS A 44 -8.47 -2.82 -6.03
CA LYS A 44 -9.33 -2.50 -4.87
C LYS A 44 -10.07 -3.73 -4.34
N THR A 45 -10.54 -4.59 -5.24
CA THR A 45 -11.24 -5.82 -4.86
C THR A 45 -10.30 -6.78 -4.13
N ALA A 46 -9.07 -6.94 -4.62
CA ALA A 46 -8.05 -7.75 -3.95
C ALA A 46 -7.76 -7.24 -2.53
N VAL A 47 -7.56 -5.93 -2.37
CA VAL A 47 -7.37 -5.29 -1.05
C VAL A 47 -8.56 -5.54 -0.12
N ARG A 48 -9.79 -5.43 -0.64
CA ARG A 48 -11.01 -5.69 0.15
C ARG A 48 -11.08 -7.15 0.63
N ILE A 49 -10.73 -8.10 -0.23
CA ILE A 49 -10.70 -9.53 0.14
C ILE A 49 -9.66 -9.77 1.24
N ILE A 50 -8.45 -9.24 1.08
CA ILE A 50 -7.39 -9.40 2.09
C ILE A 50 -7.84 -8.80 3.43
N ARG A 51 -8.46 -7.61 3.41
CA ARG A 51 -9.00 -6.95 4.61
C ARG A 51 -10.21 -7.66 5.24
N SER A 52 -10.85 -8.55 4.50
CA SER A 52 -11.97 -9.36 5.02
C SER A 52 -11.52 -10.64 5.72
N LEU A 53 -10.22 -10.95 5.70
CA LEU A 53 -9.66 -12.08 6.43
C LEU A 53 -9.85 -11.85 7.95
N GLU A 54 -10.13 -12.94 8.65
CA GLU A 54 -10.28 -12.92 10.11
C GLU A 54 -8.97 -12.48 10.76
N GLU A 55 -9.08 -11.56 11.72
CA GLU A 55 -7.94 -11.17 12.54
C GLU A 55 -7.62 -12.30 13.51
N VAL A 56 -6.42 -12.87 13.36
CA VAL A 56 -5.95 -13.95 14.23
C VAL A 56 -5.26 -13.38 15.45
N ALA A 57 -5.54 -13.95 16.62
CA ALA A 57 -4.86 -13.56 17.84
C ALA A 57 -3.35 -13.83 17.72
N PRO A 58 -2.49 -12.89 18.16
CA PRO A 58 -1.05 -13.12 18.15
C PRO A 58 -0.69 -14.28 19.09
N PRO A 59 0.44 -14.98 18.85
CA PRO A 59 0.91 -16.04 19.74
C PRO A 59 1.08 -15.56 21.18
N ARG A 60 1.02 -16.50 22.14
CA ARG A 60 1.36 -16.20 23.54
C ARG A 60 2.74 -15.53 23.61
N ASN A 61 2.86 -14.51 24.44
CA ASN A 61 4.09 -13.74 24.68
C ASN A 61 4.60 -12.92 23.47
N TYR A 62 3.75 -12.64 22.48
CA TYR A 62 4.11 -11.81 21.32
C TYR A 62 4.59 -10.41 21.73
N LEU A 63 3.88 -9.73 22.64
CA LEU A 63 4.25 -8.39 23.11
C LEU A 63 5.58 -8.36 23.88
N GLU A 64 5.88 -9.41 24.65
CA GLU A 64 7.15 -9.54 25.37
C GLU A 64 8.31 -9.71 24.39
N SER A 65 8.11 -10.57 23.38
CA SER A 65 9.10 -10.86 22.34
C SER A 65 9.37 -9.65 21.45
N VAL A 66 8.33 -8.93 21.00
CA VAL A 66 8.47 -7.75 20.15
C VAL A 66 8.95 -6.55 20.95
N GLY A 67 8.40 -6.31 22.15
CA GLY A 67 8.80 -5.20 23.02
C GLY A 67 10.26 -5.28 23.45
N GLY A 68 10.82 -6.49 23.61
CA GLY A 68 12.24 -6.70 23.86
C GLY A 68 13.15 -6.30 22.69
N ASN A 69 12.65 -6.35 21.46
CA ASN A 69 13.42 -5.98 20.25
C ASN A 69 13.31 -4.49 19.93
N LEU A 70 12.15 -3.87 20.14
CA LEU A 70 11.95 -2.43 19.90
C LEU A 70 12.83 -1.55 20.80
N LYS A 71 13.10 -2.00 22.04
CA LYS A 71 14.02 -1.30 22.96
C LYS A 71 15.49 -1.39 22.54
N LYS A 72 15.87 -2.42 21.76
CA LYS A 72 17.24 -2.59 21.28
C LYS A 72 17.56 -1.71 20.06
N SER A 73 16.55 -1.38 19.26
CA SER A 73 16.72 -0.52 18.07
C SER A 73 16.70 0.98 18.35
N SER A 74 16.43 1.42 19.58
CA SER A 74 16.41 2.85 19.96
C SER A 74 17.69 3.36 20.63
N ALA A 75 18.76 2.56 20.70
CA ALA A 75 20.06 3.06 21.12
C ALA A 75 20.67 3.89 19.98
N PRO A 76 20.95 5.20 20.17
CA PRO A 76 21.65 5.97 19.15
C PRO A 76 23.07 5.42 19.02
N ASN A 77 23.48 5.07 17.80
CA ASN A 77 24.89 4.87 17.48
C ASN A 77 25.61 6.20 17.76
N SER A 78 26.30 6.30 18.88
CA SER A 78 27.35 7.30 19.09
C SER A 78 28.66 6.71 18.58
N GLU A 79 28.99 7.00 17.32
CA GLU A 79 30.36 6.96 16.82
C GLU A 79 30.83 8.41 16.67
N ASP A 80 31.67 8.85 17.60
CA ASP A 80 32.74 9.86 17.43
C ASP A 80 33.86 9.54 18.44
#